data_AF-A0A968A7G8-F1
#
_entry.id   AF-A0A968A7G8-F1
#
_cell.length_a   1.000
_cell.length_b   1.000
_cell.length_c   1.000
_cell.angle_alpha   90.00
_cell.angle_beta   90.00
_cell.angle_gamma   90.00
#
_symmetry.space_group_name_H-M   'P 1'
#
loop_
_entity.id
_entity.type
_entity.pdbx_description
1 polymer ?
#
loop_
_entity_poly.entity_id
_entity_poly.type
_entity_poly.pdbx_seq_one_letter_code
_entity_poly.pdbx_strand_id
1 'polypeptide(L)'
;LLARRVDGIIIVGGQITEERLQKISKDTPLVVVARKVPSLIDHCLYVDNYQGAYRATKFLLDMGHRDIAHITAQVVYQDAIDDISDRYTAYQQALRDVGIEPDPDLV
;
A
#
# COMPACT_ATOMS: atom_id res chain seq x y z
N LEU A 1 -23.95 3.91 -7.70
CA LEU A 1 -23.13 4.70 -8.65
C LEU A 1 -23.39 4.30 -10.09
N LEU A 2 -23.27 3.03 -10.47
CA LEU A 2 -23.57 2.56 -11.83
C LEU A 2 -25.01 2.88 -12.30
N ALA A 3 -25.99 2.82 -11.39
CA ALA A 3 -27.38 3.22 -11.69
C ALA A 3 -27.57 4.74 -11.95
N ARG A 4 -26.56 5.59 -11.72
CA ARG A 4 -26.61 7.04 -11.90
C ARG A 4 -26.03 7.53 -13.23
N ARG A 5 -25.63 6.63 -14.15
CA ARG A 5 -25.05 6.96 -15.47
C ARG A 5 -23.94 8.03 -15.37
N VAL A 6 -22.84 7.67 -14.71
CA VAL A 6 -21.63 8.50 -14.69
C VAL A 6 -20.75 8.16 -15.89
N ASP A 7 -20.01 9.14 -16.41
CA ASP A 7 -19.07 8.96 -17.53
C ASP A 7 -17.76 8.25 -17.11
N GLY A 8 -17.50 8.15 -15.81
CA GLY A 8 -16.31 7.51 -15.27
C GLY A 8 -16.38 7.34 -13.76
N ILE A 9 -15.52 6.48 -13.22
CA ILE A 9 -15.43 6.17 -11.79
C ILE A 9 -13.98 6.28 -11.34
N ILE A 10 -13.77 7.00 -10.22
CA ILE A 10 -12.52 6.97 -9.46
C ILE A 10 -12.79 6.23 -8.15
N ILE A 11 -12.05 5.16 -7.89
CA ILE A 11 -12.13 4.38 -6.65
C ILE A 11 -10.87 4.66 -5.85
N VAL A 12 -11.03 5.23 -4.66
CA VAL A 12 -9.91 5.53 -3.76
C VAL A 12 -9.91 4.52 -2.62
N GLY A 13 -8.90 3.66 -2.61
CA GLY A 13 -8.78 2.58 -1.62
C GLY A 13 -9.98 1.63 -1.60
N GLY A 14 -10.19 0.98 -0.46
CA GLY A 14 -11.36 0.15 -0.19
C GLY A 14 -11.23 -1.31 -0.59
N GLN A 15 -12.19 -2.10 -0.10
CA GLN A 15 -12.24 -3.56 -0.19
C GLN A 15 -13.14 -4.02 -1.34
N ILE A 16 -12.93 -3.45 -2.53
CA ILE A 16 -13.60 -3.93 -3.73
C ILE A 16 -12.73 -5.02 -4.33
N THR A 17 -13.32 -6.20 -4.54
CA THR A 17 -12.59 -7.33 -5.13
C THR A 17 -12.14 -6.98 -6.54
N GLU A 18 -10.99 -7.52 -6.93
CA GLU A 18 -10.47 -7.41 -8.29
C GLU A 18 -11.50 -7.84 -9.35
N GLU A 19 -12.22 -8.95 -9.14
CA GLU A 19 -13.28 -9.41 -10.05
C GLU A 19 -14.36 -8.34 -10.26
N ARG A 20 -14.74 -7.62 -9.20
CA ARG A 20 -15.75 -6.56 -9.29
C ARG A 20 -15.20 -5.32 -9.98
N LEU A 21 -13.93 -4.98 -9.76
CA LEU A 21 -13.26 -3.88 -10.48
C LEU A 21 -13.17 -4.20 -11.99
N GLN A 22 -12.85 -5.45 -12.35
CA GLN A 22 -12.85 -5.90 -13.75
C GLN A 22 -14.22 -5.81 -14.41
N LYS A 23 -15.29 -6.14 -13.68
CA LYS A 23 -16.65 -5.97 -14.22
C LYS A 23 -16.96 -4.49 -14.45
N ILE A 24 -16.59 -3.62 -13.53
CA ILE A 24 -16.80 -2.17 -13.65
C ILE A 24 -16.02 -1.61 -14.84
N SER A 25 -14.74 -1.98 -15.00
CA SER A 25 -13.88 -1.42 -16.06
C SER A 25 -14.31 -1.76 -17.49
N LYS A 26 -15.10 -2.83 -17.68
CA LYS A 26 -15.66 -3.19 -18.98
C LYS A 26 -16.77 -2.25 -19.45
N ASP A 27 -17.55 -1.74 -18.51
CA ASP A 27 -18.76 -0.97 -18.79
C ASP A 27 -18.57 0.54 -18.57
N THR A 28 -17.59 0.95 -17.77
CA THR A 28 -17.37 2.35 -17.38
C THR A 28 -15.88 2.63 -17.17
N PRO A 29 -15.33 3.71 -17.75
CA PRO A 29 -13.94 4.12 -17.50
C PRO A 29 -13.63 4.17 -15.99
N LEU A 30 -12.55 3.49 -15.60
CA LEU A 30 -12.21 3.27 -14.20
C LEU A 30 -10.77 3.70 -13.91
N VAL A 31 -10.59 4.45 -12.81
CA VAL A 31 -9.28 4.67 -12.18
C VAL A 31 -9.33 4.17 -10.74
N VAL A 32 -8.34 3.39 -10.33
CA VAL A 32 -8.18 2.90 -8.96
C VAL A 32 -6.99 3.62 -8.32
N VAL A 33 -7.17 4.18 -7.13
CA VAL A 33 -6.15 4.98 -6.45
C VAL A 33 -5.76 4.33 -5.12
N ALA A 34 -4.47 4.40 -4.78
CA ALA A 34 -3.91 3.97 -3.50
C ALA A 34 -4.04 2.46 -3.21
N ARG A 35 -4.04 1.64 -4.27
CA ARG A 35 -3.78 0.19 -4.22
C ARG A 35 -3.37 -0.32 -5.59
N LYS A 36 -2.68 -1.45 -5.62
CA LYS A 36 -2.38 -2.20 -6.86
C LYS A 36 -3.51 -3.20 -7.11
N VAL A 37 -3.84 -3.42 -8.38
CA VAL A 37 -4.79 -4.45 -8.83
C VAL A 37 -4.14 -5.15 -10.03
N PRO A 38 -3.53 -6.34 -9.85
CA PRO A 38 -2.65 -6.95 -10.86
C PRO A 38 -3.26 -7.04 -12.27
N SER A 39 -4.52 -7.45 -12.38
CA SER A 39 -5.23 -7.56 -13.67
C SER A 39 -5.66 -6.23 -14.27
N LEU A 40 -5.57 -5.13 -13.52
CA LEU A 40 -5.95 -3.78 -13.93
C LEU A 40 -4.84 -2.78 -13.61
N ILE A 41 -3.57 -3.20 -13.68
CA ILE A 41 -2.45 -2.37 -13.22
C ILE A 41 -2.37 -1.03 -13.96
N ASP A 42 -2.71 -1.00 -15.25
CA ASP A 42 -2.74 0.20 -16.08
C ASP A 42 -3.88 1.18 -15.72
N HIS A 43 -4.83 0.75 -14.90
CA HIS A 43 -5.92 1.58 -14.37
C HIS A 43 -5.59 2.10 -12.96
N CYS A 44 -4.43 1.73 -12.40
CA CYS A 44 -4.07 2.04 -11.03
C CYS A 44 -3.12 3.24 -10.94
N LEU A 45 -3.46 4.17 -10.04
CA LEU A 45 -2.58 5.24 -9.57
C LEU A 45 -2.16 4.93 -8.13
N TYR A 46 -0.89 4.60 -7.94
CA TYR A 46 -0.34 4.27 -6.62
C TYR A 46 1.03 4.92 -6.44
N VAL A 47 1.47 4.97 -5.19
CA VAL A 47 2.80 5.44 -4.82
C VAL A 47 3.70 4.25 -4.49
N ASP A 48 5.00 4.47 -4.54
CA ASP A 48 5.96 3.49 -4.06
C ASP A 48 5.99 3.52 -2.51
N ASN A 49 5.14 2.68 -1.92
CA ASN A 49 5.01 2.54 -0.47
C ASN A 49 6.29 2.00 0.17
N TYR A 50 7.04 1.14 -0.53
CA TYR A 50 8.32 0.61 -0.07
C TYR A 50 9.34 1.75 0.03
N GLN A 51 9.59 2.47 -1.06
CA GLN A 51 10.55 3.58 -1.08
C GLN A 51 10.14 4.72 -0.15
N GLY A 52 8.84 4.95 0.03
CA GLY A 52 8.33 5.92 1.01
C GLY A 52 8.72 5.54 2.44
N ALA A 53 8.38 4.32 2.85
CA ALA A 53 8.66 3.83 4.20
C ALA A 53 10.16 3.66 4.47
N TYR A 54 10.94 3.18 3.50
CA TYR A 54 12.39 3.04 3.64
C TYR A 54 13.04 4.40 3.91
N ARG A 55 12.68 5.43 3.14
CA ARG A 55 13.20 6.79 3.33
C ARG A 55 12.80 7.37 4.68
N ALA A 56 11.57 7.14 5.13
CA ALA A 56 11.11 7.62 6.43
C ALA A 56 11.89 6.97 7.58
N THR A 57 12.06 5.65 7.57
CA THR A 57 12.82 4.93 8.60
C THR A 57 14.30 5.31 8.55
N LYS A 58 14.89 5.35 7.36
CA LYS A 58 16.28 5.78 7.16
C LYS A 58 16.52 7.19 7.72
N PHE A 59 15.61 8.12 7.47
CA PHE A 59 15.73 9.48 8.02
C PHE A 59 15.81 9.48 9.56
N LEU A 60 14.99 8.69 10.25
CA LEU A 60 15.07 8.55 11.71
C LEU A 60 16.40 7.92 12.15
N LEU A 61 16.88 6.90 11.45
CA LEU A 61 18.17 6.25 11.72
C LEU A 61 19.36 7.22 11.54
N ASP A 62 19.33 8.01 10.47
CA ASP A 62 20.34 9.03 10.14
C ASP A 62 20.36 10.15 11.20
N MET A 63 19.24 10.42 11.87
CA MET A 63 19.15 11.31 13.05
C MET A 63 19.63 10.67 14.35
N GLY A 64 19.99 9.39 14.35
CA GLY A 64 20.51 8.67 15.52
C GLY A 64 19.47 7.88 16.31
N HIS A 65 18.20 7.84 15.90
CA HIS A 65 17.20 6.99 16.54
C HIS A 65 17.50 5.50 16.28
N ARG A 66 17.21 4.63 17.25
CA ARG A 66 17.47 3.19 17.18
C ARG A 66 16.24 2.37 17.55
N ASP A 67 15.48 2.85 18.53
CA ASP A 67 14.18 2.27 18.91
C ASP A 67 13.07 2.97 18.11
N ILE A 68 12.68 2.38 16.98
CA ILE A 68 11.68 2.93 16.06
C ILE A 68 10.51 1.96 16.00
N ALA A 69 9.30 2.38 16.40
CA ALA A 69 8.11 1.54 16.30
C ALA A 69 7.40 1.69 14.95
N HIS A 70 6.94 0.58 14.37
CA HIS A 70 6.14 0.54 13.15
C HIS A 70 4.67 0.24 13.47
N ILE A 71 3.86 1.29 13.64
CA ILE A 71 2.43 1.14 13.91
C ILE A 71 1.69 0.84 12.59
N THR A 72 1.06 -0.33 12.49
CA THR A 72 0.35 -0.76 11.28
C THR A 72 -1.03 -1.35 11.57
N ALA A 73 -1.88 -1.43 10.55
CA ALA A 73 -3.17 -2.09 10.65
C ALA A 73 -3.01 -3.61 10.45
N GLN A 74 -3.83 -4.41 11.14
CA GLN A 74 -3.89 -5.84 10.88
C GLN A 74 -4.19 -6.10 9.40
N VAL A 75 -3.44 -7.02 8.79
CA VAL A 75 -3.64 -7.43 7.40
C VAL A 75 -4.86 -8.34 7.35
N VAL A 76 -6.05 -7.76 7.20
CA VAL A 76 -7.31 -8.52 7.22
C VAL A 76 -7.71 -9.01 5.81
N TYR A 77 -7.10 -8.51 4.73
CA TYR A 77 -7.54 -8.79 3.35
C TYR A 77 -6.40 -8.93 2.35
N GLN A 78 -6.54 -9.90 1.43
CA GLN A 78 -5.54 -10.26 0.43
C GLN A 78 -5.11 -9.10 -0.48
N ASP A 79 -6.04 -8.20 -0.81
CA ASP A 79 -5.80 -7.08 -1.72
C ASP A 79 -5.16 -5.86 -1.03
N ALA A 80 -5.20 -5.79 0.30
CA ALA A 80 -4.51 -4.79 1.11
C ALA A 80 -3.08 -5.23 1.49
N ILE A 81 -2.69 -6.45 1.09
CA ILE A 81 -1.41 -7.06 1.43
C ILE A 81 -0.26 -6.24 0.87
N ASP A 82 -0.34 -5.79 -0.39
CA ASP A 82 0.83 -5.21 -1.05
C ASP A 82 1.31 -3.92 -0.37
N ASP A 83 0.41 -2.98 -0.09
CA ASP A 83 0.81 -1.67 0.45
C ASP A 83 1.25 -1.73 1.92
N ILE A 84 0.59 -2.56 2.73
CA ILE A 84 0.93 -2.73 4.15
C ILE A 84 2.23 -3.54 4.27
N SER A 85 2.37 -4.60 3.48
CA SER A 85 3.57 -5.42 3.43
C SER A 85 4.77 -4.63 2.91
N ASP A 86 4.60 -3.79 1.88
CA ASP A 86 5.67 -2.96 1.33
C ASP A 86 6.26 -2.02 2.40
N ARG A 87 5.41 -1.36 3.19
CA ARG A 87 5.85 -0.45 4.26
C ARG A 87 6.56 -1.19 5.38
N TYR A 88 6.00 -2.32 5.82
CA TYR A 88 6.61 -3.11 6.88
C TYR A 88 7.96 -3.69 6.45
N THR A 89 8.03 -4.26 5.24
CA THR A 89 9.27 -4.81 4.67
C THR A 89 10.34 -3.72 4.54
N ALA A 90 9.98 -2.53 4.06
CA ALA A 90 10.90 -1.41 3.94
C ALA A 90 11.41 -0.90 5.29
N TYR A 91 10.55 -0.86 6.31
CA TYR A 91 10.95 -0.56 7.69
C TYR A 91 11.99 -1.56 8.20
N GLN A 92 11.72 -2.85 8.06
CA GLN A 92 12.65 -3.90 8.48
C GLN A 92 13.98 -3.82 7.72
N GLN A 93 13.93 -3.57 6.41
CA GLN A 93 15.14 -3.44 5.60
C GLN A 93 16.00 -2.26 6.05
N ALA A 94 15.40 -1.09 6.28
CA ALA A 94 16.14 0.09 6.73
C ALA A 94 16.85 -0.13 8.07
N LEU A 95 16.23 -0.87 9.01
CA LEU A 95 16.88 -1.26 10.26
C LEU A 95 18.07 -2.21 10.02
N ARG A 96 17.89 -3.23 9.19
CA ARG A 96 18.94 -4.22 8.88
C ARG A 96 20.13 -3.61 8.16
N ASP A 97 19.92 -2.61 7.30
CA ASP A 97 20.99 -1.89 6.59
C ASP A 97 21.99 -1.20 7.53
N VAL A 98 21.59 -0.91 8.77
CA VAL A 98 22.45 -0.35 9.83
C VAL A 98 22.77 -1.34 10.94
N GLY A 99 22.47 -2.64 10.73
CA GLY A 99 22.79 -3.71 11.66
C GLY A 99 21.84 -3.86 12.86
N ILE A 100 20.63 -3.32 12.78
CA ILE A 100 19.59 -3.47 13.81
C ILE A 100 18.62 -4.57 13.36
N GLU A 101 18.43 -5.60 14.19
CA GLU A 101 17.38 -6.59 13.93
C GLU A 101 16.02 -6.04 14.39
N PRO A 102 14.96 -6.11 13.58
CA PRO A 102 13.63 -5.64 13.96
C PRO A 102 13.09 -6.37 15.20
N ASP A 103 12.71 -5.59 16.21
CA ASP A 103 12.08 -6.10 17.43
C ASP A 103 10.59 -6.38 17.21
N PRO A 104 10.11 -7.62 17.44
CA PRO A 104 8.69 -7.95 17.36
C PRO A 104 7.79 -7.14 18.31
N ASP A 105 8.32 -6.61 19.42
CA ASP A 105 7.55 -5.81 20.38
C ASP A 105 7.34 -4.34 19.90
N LEU A 106 7.99 -3.94 18.81
CA LEU A 106 7.91 -2.60 18.21
C LEU A 106 7.01 -2.54 16.96
N VAL A 107 6.13 -3.51 16.75
CA VAL A 107 5.27 -3.63 15.55
C VAL A 107 3.81 -3.92 15.93
#